data_AF-A0A528BY11-F1
#
_entry.id   AF-A0A528BY11-F1
#
_cell.length_a   1.000
_cell.length_b   1.000
_cell.length_c   1.000
_cell.angle_alpha   90.00
_cell.angle_beta   90.00
_cell.angle_gamma   90.00
#
_symmetry.space_group_name_H-M   'P 1'
#
loop_
_entity.id
_entity.type
_entity.pdbx_description
1 polymer ?
#
loop_
_entity_poly.entity_id
_entity_poly.type
_entity_poly.pdbx_seq_one_letter_code
_entity_poly.pdbx_strand_id
1 'polypeptide(L)'
;DMPKSAFCANSQAKACAFAIAADLTGSARFPAHLFNTCYTYLAPDDAFSNAISFKPVDGKLKSVISFVSKVEESSEVRRQAARAAEGWYDAFTHDVFG
;
A
#
# COMPACT_ATOMS: atom_id res chain seq x y z
N ASP A 1 -3.16 -11.29 -7.69
CA ASP A 1 -1.88 -10.91 -7.06
C ASP A 1 -2.05 -9.82 -6.02
N MET A 2 -2.79 -8.74 -6.29
CA MET A 2 -3.09 -7.75 -5.24
C MET A 2 -3.91 -8.35 -4.08
N PRO A 3 -3.46 -8.20 -2.82
CA PRO A 3 -4.21 -8.65 -1.65
C PRO A 3 -5.45 -7.77 -1.43
N LYS A 4 -6.43 -8.32 -0.69
CA LYS A 4 -7.64 -7.59 -0.29
C LYS A 4 -7.37 -6.78 0.99
N SER A 5 -6.54 -5.76 0.88
CA SER A 5 -6.21 -4.83 1.97
C SER A 5 -6.85 -3.45 1.75
N ALA A 6 -6.96 -2.66 2.82
CA ALA A 6 -7.39 -1.27 2.73
C ALA A 6 -6.45 -0.43 1.86
N PHE A 7 -5.13 -0.66 1.96
CA PHE A 7 -4.14 0.05 1.13
C PHE A 7 -4.35 -0.22 -0.37
N CYS A 8 -4.55 -1.49 -0.74
CA CYS A 8 -4.87 -1.86 -2.13
C CYS A 8 -6.15 -1.18 -2.61
N ALA A 9 -7.20 -1.16 -1.78
CA ALA A 9 -8.46 -0.51 -2.11
C ALA A 9 -8.28 1.01 -2.35
N ASN A 10 -7.56 1.72 -1.48
CA ASN A 10 -7.25 3.14 -1.66
C ASN A 10 -6.40 3.40 -2.93
N SER A 11 -5.37 2.59 -3.17
CA SER A 11 -4.53 2.70 -4.36
C SER A 11 -5.33 2.51 -5.66
N GLN A 12 -6.25 1.53 -5.68
CA GLN A 12 -7.17 1.31 -6.79
C GLN A 12 -8.20 2.43 -6.94
N ALA A 13 -8.74 2.95 -5.83
CA ALA A 13 -9.69 4.05 -5.84
C ALA A 13 -9.09 5.31 -6.46
N LYS A 14 -7.84 5.65 -6.10
CA LYS A 14 -7.11 6.78 -6.70
C LYS A 14 -6.88 6.58 -8.20
N ALA A 15 -6.42 5.39 -8.60
CA ALA A 15 -6.24 5.07 -10.02
C ALA A 15 -7.55 5.18 -10.82
N CYS A 16 -8.66 4.69 -10.24
CA CYS A 16 -10.00 4.80 -10.83
C CYS A 16 -10.45 6.25 -10.96
N ALA A 17 -10.34 7.03 -9.88
CA ALA A 17 -10.73 8.44 -9.86
C ALA A 17 -9.98 9.27 -10.89
N PHE A 18 -8.66 9.07 -11.02
CA PHE A 18 -7.86 9.77 -12.03
C PHE A 18 -8.21 9.35 -13.46
N ALA A 19 -8.52 8.07 -13.70
CA ALA A 19 -8.98 7.62 -15.01
C ALA A 19 -10.31 8.27 -15.40
N ILE A 20 -11.29 8.31 -14.48
CA ILE A 20 -12.57 8.99 -14.70
C ILE A 20 -12.37 10.48 -14.96
N ALA A 21 -11.55 11.15 -14.16
CA ALA A 21 -11.27 12.58 -14.32
C ALA A 21 -10.62 12.88 -15.69
N ALA A 22 -9.65 12.08 -16.11
CA ALA A 22 -9.02 12.22 -17.42
C ALA A 22 -10.05 12.07 -18.55
N ASP A 23 -11.00 11.14 -18.42
CA ASP A 23 -12.02 10.87 -19.44
C ASP A 23 -13.01 12.01 -19.58
N LEU A 24 -13.40 12.59 -18.46
CA LEU A 24 -14.33 13.71 -18.42
C LEU A 24 -13.70 15.02 -18.89
N THR A 25 -12.39 15.17 -18.76
CA THR A 25 -11.68 16.44 -19.04
C THR A 25 -10.85 16.42 -20.33
N GLY A 26 -10.62 15.24 -20.93
CA GLY A 26 -9.66 15.08 -22.01
C GLY A 26 -8.20 15.23 -21.57
N SER A 27 -7.92 15.15 -20.26
CA SER A 27 -6.54 15.23 -19.74
C SER A 27 -5.73 13.98 -20.11
N ALA A 28 -4.41 14.11 -20.11
CA ALA A 28 -3.52 12.97 -20.31
C ALA A 28 -3.72 11.91 -19.22
N ARG A 29 -3.77 10.64 -19.64
CA ARG A 29 -3.75 9.49 -18.73
C ARG A 29 -2.31 9.05 -18.49
N PHE A 30 -1.97 8.81 -17.23
CA PHE A 30 -0.67 8.27 -16.84
C PHE A 30 -0.82 6.83 -16.33
N PRO A 31 0.21 5.98 -16.46
CA PRO A 31 0.19 4.65 -15.88
C PRO A 31 -0.10 4.70 -14.37
N ALA A 32 -1.06 3.92 -13.91
CA ALA A 32 -1.42 3.85 -12.49
C ALA A 32 -0.25 3.31 -11.65
N HIS A 33 0.09 4.02 -10.57
CA HIS A 33 1.01 3.53 -9.56
C HIS A 33 0.23 2.71 -8.51
N LEU A 34 0.33 1.38 -8.61
CA LEU A 34 -0.38 0.46 -7.73
C LEU A 34 0.56 -0.15 -6.70
N PHE A 35 0.23 0.03 -5.42
CA PHE A 35 1.09 -0.33 -4.31
C PHE A 35 0.30 -0.74 -3.07
N ASN A 36 0.92 -1.55 -2.22
CA ASN A 36 0.41 -2.00 -0.93
C ASN A 36 1.50 -1.98 0.12
N THR A 37 1.18 -1.48 1.31
CA THR A 37 1.87 -1.84 2.56
C THR A 37 0.85 -2.37 3.56
N CYS A 38 1.17 -3.47 4.24
CA CYS A 38 0.44 -3.86 5.44
C CYS A 38 1.40 -3.97 6.63
N TYR A 39 0.87 -3.65 7.81
CA TYR A 39 1.53 -3.87 9.09
C TYR A 39 0.77 -4.94 9.87
N THR A 40 1.49 -5.71 10.68
CA THR A 40 0.90 -6.72 11.56
C THR A 40 1.60 -6.65 12.90
N TYR A 41 0.82 -6.36 13.95
CA TYR A 41 1.28 -6.39 15.32
C TYR A 41 1.28 -7.81 15.87
N LEU A 42 2.40 -8.20 16.47
CA LEU A 42 2.57 -9.42 17.24
C LEU A 42 2.35 -9.15 18.74
N ALA A 43 2.72 -7.94 19.19
CA ALA A 43 2.51 -7.38 20.53
C ALA A 43 2.46 -5.84 20.42
N PRO A 44 2.12 -5.07 21.48
CA PRO A 44 1.96 -3.61 21.40
C PRO A 44 3.15 -2.86 20.78
N ASP A 45 4.38 -3.29 21.07
CA ASP A 45 5.63 -2.68 20.58
C ASP A 45 6.41 -3.61 19.61
N ASP A 46 5.75 -4.63 19.06
CA ASP A 46 6.36 -5.61 18.17
C ASP A 46 5.48 -5.80 16.94
N ALA A 47 5.93 -5.27 15.80
CA ALA A 47 5.24 -5.42 14.54
C ALA A 47 6.20 -5.78 13.41
N PHE A 48 5.64 -6.36 12.34
CA PHE A 48 6.34 -6.56 11.09
C PHE A 48 5.54 -5.95 9.93
N SER A 49 6.19 -5.76 8.79
CA SER A 49 5.53 -5.18 7.62
C SER A 49 5.81 -5.96 6.35
N ASN A 50 4.96 -5.77 5.35
CA ASN A 50 5.22 -6.16 3.97
C ASN A 50 4.81 -5.05 3.02
N ALA A 51 5.48 -4.99 1.88
CA ALA A 51 5.21 -4.00 0.83
C ALA A 51 5.27 -4.66 -0.54
N ILE A 52 4.35 -4.30 -1.44
CA ILE A 52 4.27 -4.89 -2.79
C ILE A 52 3.87 -3.82 -3.81
N SER A 53 4.63 -3.72 -4.90
CA SER A 53 4.28 -2.92 -6.07
C SER A 53 3.71 -3.81 -7.18
N PHE A 54 2.74 -3.29 -7.92
CA PHE A 54 2.02 -4.02 -8.96
C PHE A 54 2.09 -3.30 -10.31
N LYS A 55 2.12 -4.07 -11.40
CA LYS A 55 2.01 -3.55 -12.77
C LYS A 55 1.03 -4.38 -13.59
N PRO A 56 0.36 -3.77 -14.59
CA PRO A 56 -0.38 -4.52 -15.60
C PRO A 56 0.60 -5.23 -16.54
N VAL A 57 0.47 -6.56 -16.64
CA VAL A 57 1.24 -7.42 -17.53
C VAL A 57 0.24 -8.40 -18.17
N ASP A 58 0.19 -8.43 -19.50
CA ASP A 58 -0.71 -9.31 -20.27
C ASP A 58 -2.19 -9.23 -19.82
N GLY A 59 -2.68 -8.01 -19.60
CA GLY A 59 -4.06 -7.75 -19.17
C GLY A 59 -4.38 -8.16 -17.72
N LYS A 60 -3.37 -8.55 -16.92
CA LYS A 60 -3.52 -8.93 -15.51
C LYS A 60 -2.61 -8.09 -14.62
N LEU A 61 -3.02 -7.88 -13.36
CA LEU A 61 -2.15 -7.25 -12.37
C LEU A 61 -1.17 -8.28 -11.81
N LYS A 62 0.12 -7.96 -11.89
CA LYS A 62 1.23 -8.78 -11.41
C LYS A 62 2.06 -8.05 -10.37
N SER A 63 2.48 -8.76 -9.32
CA SER A 63 3.48 -8.27 -8.36
C SER A 63 4.83 -8.16 -9.05
N VAL A 64 5.51 -7.02 -8.91
CA VAL A 64 6.82 -6.78 -9.56
C VAL A 64 7.95 -6.55 -8.57
N ILE A 65 7.64 -5.97 -7.41
CA ILE A 65 8.60 -5.75 -6.33
C ILE A 65 7.88 -6.10 -5.04
N SER A 66 8.50 -6.91 -4.19
CA SER A 66 7.95 -7.27 -2.89
C SER A 66 9.02 -7.21 -1.82
N PHE A 67 8.61 -6.77 -0.64
CA PHE A 67 9.37 -6.76 0.59
C PHE A 67 8.53 -7.40 1.70
N VAL A 68 9.17 -8.14 2.59
CA VAL A 68 8.61 -8.59 3.85
C VAL A 68 9.72 -8.51 4.91
N SER A 69 9.36 -8.07 6.10
CA SER A 69 10.23 -8.12 7.29
C SER A 69 10.83 -9.51 7.47
N LYS A 70 12.09 -9.56 7.91
CA LYS A 70 12.79 -10.84 8.15
C LYS A 70 12.44 -11.39 9.53
N VAL A 71 12.45 -12.71 9.67
CA VAL A 71 12.15 -13.41 10.95
C VAL A 71 13.08 -12.97 12.08
N GLU A 72 14.38 -12.85 11.80
CA GLU A 72 15.41 -12.52 12.80
C GLU A 72 15.69 -11.00 12.92
N GLU A 73 14.68 -10.16 12.69
CA GLU A 73 14.81 -8.72 12.93
C GLU A 73 14.98 -8.41 14.42
N SER A 74 15.84 -7.44 14.75
CA SER A 74 16.06 -7.04 16.14
C SER A 74 14.78 -6.43 16.74
N SER A 75 14.68 -6.46 18.07
CA SER A 75 13.55 -5.83 18.78
C SER A 75 13.46 -4.32 18.53
N GLU A 76 14.59 -3.66 18.22
CA GLU A 76 14.58 -2.27 17.81
C GLU A 76 13.90 -2.06 16.46
N VAL A 77 14.23 -2.88 15.46
CA VAL A 77 13.59 -2.80 14.13
C VAL A 77 12.09 -3.10 14.23
N ARG A 78 11.68 -4.10 15.01
CA ARG A 78 10.26 -4.43 15.19
C ARG A 78 9.49 -3.33 15.93
N ARG A 79 10.12 -2.64 16.89
CA ARG A 79 9.57 -1.42 17.51
C ARG A 79 9.44 -0.27 16.52
N GLN A 80 10.40 -0.08 15.63
CA GLN A 80 10.31 0.94 14.58
C GLN A 80 9.16 0.63 13.62
N ALA A 81 8.95 -0.64 13.27
CA ALA A 81 7.81 -1.06 12.46
C ALA A 81 6.47 -0.80 13.16
N ALA A 82 6.38 -1.02 14.48
CA ALA A 82 5.18 -0.69 15.26
C ALA A 82 4.87 0.81 15.22
N ARG A 83 5.88 1.68 15.46
CA ARG A 83 5.70 3.13 15.35
C ARG A 83 5.31 3.58 13.94
N ALA A 84 5.91 2.96 12.91
CA ALA A 84 5.55 3.24 11.52
C ALA A 84 4.12 2.82 11.20
N ALA A 85 3.61 1.75 11.81
CA ALA A 85 2.23 1.30 11.64
C ALA A 85 1.21 2.28 12.23
N GLU A 86 1.49 2.89 13.38
CA GLU A 86 0.67 3.96 13.96
C GLU A 86 0.61 5.17 13.03
N GLY A 87 1.78 5.69 12.62
CA GLY A 87 1.85 6.82 11.69
C GLY A 87 1.21 6.51 10.33
N TRP A 88 1.31 5.25 9.87
CA TRP A 88 0.60 4.80 8.68
C TRP A 88 -0.91 4.86 8.87
N TYR A 89 -1.45 4.39 9.99
CA TYR A 89 -2.89 4.39 10.24
C TYR A 89 -3.47 5.81 10.26
N ASP A 90 -2.80 6.73 10.96
CA ASP A 90 -3.21 8.13 11.04
C ASP A 90 -3.17 8.80 9.66
N ALA A 91 -2.06 8.64 8.93
CA ALA A 91 -1.92 9.21 7.59
C ALA A 91 -2.90 8.58 6.58
N PHE A 92 -3.13 7.27 6.68
CA PHE A 92 -4.02 6.55 5.78
C PHE A 92 -5.48 6.92 6.01
N THR A 93 -5.92 7.00 7.26
CA THR A 93 -7.30 7.39 7.58
C THR A 93 -7.57 8.84 7.18
N HIS A 94 -6.64 9.76 7.43
CA HIS A 94 -6.75 11.14 6.95
C HIS A 94 -6.78 11.23 5.41
N ASP A 95 -5.95 10.45 4.70
CA ASP A 95 -5.97 10.41 3.23
C ASP A 95 -7.31 9.92 2.66
N VAL A 96 -7.96 8.96 3.32
CA VAL A 96 -9.23 8.39 2.86
C VAL A 96 -10.42 9.28 3.25
N PHE A 97 -10.40 9.89 4.44
CA PHE A 97 -11.59 10.48 5.06
C PHE A 97 -11.52 11.99 5.32
N GLY A 98 -10.33 12.61 5.28
CA GLY A 98 -10.11 14.01 5.68
C GLY A 98 -9.88 14.13 7.18
#